data_AF-A0A395YPA9-F1
#
_entry.id   AF-A0A395YPA9-F1
#
_cell.length_a   1.000
_cell.length_b   1.000
_cell.length_c   1.000
_cell.angle_alpha   90.00
_cell.angle_beta   90.00
_cell.angle_gamma   90.00
#
_symmetry.space_group_name_H-M   'P 1'
#
loop_
_entity.id
_entity.type
_entity.pdbx_description
1 polymer ?
#
loop_
_entity_poly.entity_id
_entity_poly.type
_entity_poly.pdbx_seq_one_letter_code
_entity_poly.pdbx_strand_id
1 'polypeptide(L)'
;MKKRNVKKAVYAVCAAALLMNTAACAKGAAEETKVESSAETESREESSTGLPDESADEGTKEDSTEETQSGADESQGTGSETESAQEGTLEYVYQAVKKAYGDEYIPSMALDSAMLESMYGITEDMYDGFIGEVPMISAQIDSFIAVRAKEGRGKDVEAILEEYRKNLLENTLMYPMNMPVAKSSRIIREGDDVFFIMMGTGSALDQAETEEDMLKAAEQQTNIAWRPLKAVMEQFKKTGK
;
A
#
# COMPACT_ATOMS: atom_id res chain seq x y z
N MET A 1 -17.38 28.56 44.46
CA MET A 1 -17.30 29.33 43.19
C MET A 1 -15.83 29.47 42.80
N LYS A 2 -15.35 28.68 41.84
CA LYS A 2 -13.93 28.64 41.42
C LYS A 2 -13.82 29.26 40.02
N LYS A 3 -13.02 30.31 39.89
CA LYS A 3 -12.91 31.18 38.71
C LYS A 3 -12.33 30.42 37.52
N ARG A 4 -13.00 30.55 36.37
CA ARG A 4 -12.55 30.12 35.04
C ARG A 4 -11.46 31.08 34.56
N ASN A 5 -10.31 30.56 34.14
CA ASN A 5 -9.27 31.34 33.48
C ASN A 5 -9.30 31.06 31.98
N VAL A 6 -9.90 31.98 31.22
CA VAL A 6 -9.79 32.07 29.77
C VAL A 6 -8.76 33.16 29.46
N LYS A 7 -7.64 32.80 28.83
CA LYS A 7 -6.69 33.73 28.20
C LYS A 7 -6.46 33.22 26.78
N LYS A 8 -7.31 33.66 25.84
CA LYS A 8 -7.06 34.73 24.85
C LYS A 8 -5.95 34.37 23.86
N ALA A 9 -6.42 33.99 22.68
CA ALA A 9 -5.70 33.86 21.43
C ALA A 9 -4.94 35.15 21.07
N VAL A 10 -3.75 34.99 20.50
CA VAL A 10 -3.06 36.01 19.74
C VAL A 10 -2.82 35.41 18.36
N TYR A 11 -3.65 35.81 17.40
CA TYR A 11 -3.46 35.54 15.98
C TYR A 11 -2.37 36.48 15.47
N ALA A 12 -1.27 35.91 14.99
CA ALA A 12 -0.26 36.65 14.25
C ALA A 12 -0.73 36.82 12.81
N VAL A 13 -1.06 38.06 12.45
CA VAL A 13 -1.28 38.48 11.06
C VAL A 13 0.09 38.67 10.41
N CYS A 14 0.49 37.72 9.56
CA CYS A 14 1.61 37.92 8.63
C CYS A 14 1.03 38.23 7.25
N ALA A 15 1.03 39.53 6.92
CA ALA A 15 0.80 40.03 5.57
C ALA A 15 2.05 39.77 4.71
N ALA A 16 1.91 39.07 3.59
CA ALA A 16 2.89 39.11 2.50
C ALA A 16 2.29 38.67 1.16
N ALA A 17 2.75 39.36 0.12
CA ALA A 17 2.70 39.04 -1.31
C ALA A 17 1.40 39.31 -2.09
N LEU A 18 1.23 40.56 -2.50
CA LEU A 18 0.56 40.91 -3.76
C LEU A 18 1.61 40.79 -4.89
N LEU A 19 1.38 39.90 -5.86
CA LEU A 19 2.10 39.89 -7.13
C LEU A 19 1.12 40.28 -8.24
N MET A 20 1.22 41.50 -8.75
CA MET A 20 0.68 41.86 -10.05
C MET A 20 1.77 41.64 -11.09
N ASN A 21 1.51 40.77 -12.07
CA ASN A 21 2.29 40.72 -13.29
C ASN A 21 1.36 41.08 -14.46
N THR A 22 1.73 42.12 -15.19
CA THR A 22 0.99 42.63 -16.35
C THR A 22 1.50 42.02 -17.65
N ALA A 23 0.55 41.51 -18.42
CA ALA A 23 0.44 41.53 -19.89
C ALA A 23 1.69 41.32 -20.77
N ALA A 24 1.65 40.24 -21.56
CA ALA A 24 2.12 40.26 -22.94
C ALA A 24 1.18 39.41 -23.82
N CYS A 25 0.61 40.05 -24.83
CA CYS A 25 -0.26 39.48 -25.86
C CYS A 25 0.46 38.44 -26.73
N ALA A 26 -0.21 37.33 -27.03
CA ALA A 26 -0.05 36.64 -28.31
C ALA A 26 -1.38 36.00 -28.72
N LYS A 27 -1.60 36.01 -30.02
CA LYS A 27 -2.86 35.97 -30.75
C LYS A 27 -3.11 34.59 -31.35
N GLY A 28 -4.37 34.16 -31.42
CA GLY A 28 -4.83 32.97 -32.16
C GLY A 28 -5.95 32.26 -31.41
N ALA A 29 -7.21 32.67 -31.55
CA ALA A 29 -8.15 32.31 -32.62
C ALA A 29 -8.76 30.90 -32.45
N ALA A 30 -10.08 30.89 -32.16
CA ALA A 30 -11.14 29.92 -32.45
C ALA A 30 -10.83 28.40 -32.30
N GLU A 31 -11.68 27.58 -31.70
CA GLU A 31 -13.09 27.39 -32.08
C GLU A 31 -13.80 26.56 -31.01
N GLU A 32 -15.00 27.00 -30.61
CA GLU A 32 -15.97 26.19 -29.89
C GLU A 32 -16.72 25.31 -30.90
N THR A 33 -16.89 24.02 -30.61
CA THR A 33 -17.95 23.24 -31.26
C THR A 33 -18.80 22.55 -30.21
N LYS A 34 -19.86 23.25 -29.84
CA LYS A 34 -21.09 22.68 -29.30
C LYS A 34 -21.80 21.93 -30.44
N VAL A 35 -22.09 20.65 -30.26
CA VAL A 35 -23.21 19.99 -30.96
C VAL A 35 -23.99 19.15 -29.97
N GLU A 36 -25.28 19.48 -29.94
CA GLU A 36 -26.34 18.93 -29.13
C GLU A 36 -27.27 18.17 -30.08
N SER A 37 -27.87 17.08 -29.58
CA SER A 37 -29.16 16.51 -29.99
C SER A 37 -29.27 15.65 -31.26
N SER A 38 -29.70 14.39 -31.06
CA SER A 38 -30.89 13.71 -31.63
C SER A 38 -30.86 12.23 -31.18
N ALA A 39 -31.78 11.73 -30.33
CA ALA A 39 -33.03 11.01 -30.68
C ALA A 39 -32.84 9.87 -31.70
N GLU A 40 -33.35 8.64 -31.60
CA GLU A 40 -34.14 7.84 -30.64
C GLU A 40 -34.07 6.35 -31.14
N THR A 41 -34.52 5.42 -30.29
CA THR A 41 -35.24 4.15 -30.59
C THR A 41 -34.55 2.87 -31.10
N GLU A 42 -34.61 1.87 -30.20
CA GLU A 42 -35.11 0.48 -30.34
C GLU A 42 -34.51 -0.54 -31.30
N SER A 43 -34.04 -1.64 -30.70
CA SER A 43 -34.33 -3.06 -30.99
C SER A 43 -33.32 -3.89 -30.16
N ARG A 44 -33.55 -5.09 -29.64
CA ARG A 44 -34.64 -6.07 -29.61
C ARG A 44 -34.10 -7.21 -28.71
N GLU A 45 -34.98 -7.88 -27.98
CA GLU A 45 -34.67 -9.09 -27.20
C GLU A 45 -34.08 -10.22 -28.05
N GLU A 46 -33.42 -11.18 -27.39
CA GLU A 46 -33.51 -12.65 -27.52
C GLU A 46 -32.33 -13.19 -26.63
N SER A 47 -32.56 -13.83 -25.49
CA SER A 47 -33.07 -15.20 -25.28
C SER A 47 -31.94 -16.24 -25.15
N SER A 48 -32.05 -17.01 -24.04
CA SER A 48 -31.78 -18.45 -23.94
C SER A 48 -30.39 -18.97 -23.52
N THR A 49 -30.39 -19.57 -22.31
CA THR A 49 -29.85 -20.91 -21.92
C THR A 49 -28.33 -21.15 -21.97
N GLY A 50 -27.68 -21.86 -21.05
CA GLY A 50 -28.10 -22.70 -19.94
C GLY A 50 -26.85 -23.40 -19.37
N LEU A 51 -26.90 -23.75 -18.07
CA LEU A 51 -25.96 -24.63 -17.37
C LEU A 51 -26.14 -26.09 -17.85
N PRO A 52 -25.15 -27.00 -17.69
CA PRO A 52 -24.91 -27.73 -16.41
C PRO A 52 -23.39 -27.88 -16.09
N ASP A 53 -22.90 -27.87 -14.85
CA ASP A 53 -23.00 -28.85 -13.74
C ASP A 53 -22.70 -30.30 -14.09
N GLU A 54 -21.50 -30.79 -13.74
CA GLU A 54 -21.32 -32.14 -13.19
C GLU A 54 -19.94 -32.21 -12.46
N SER A 55 -20.00 -32.26 -11.13
CA SER A 55 -18.91 -32.72 -10.26
C SER A 55 -19.44 -33.94 -9.50
N ALA A 56 -18.67 -35.03 -9.49
CA ALA A 56 -18.90 -36.19 -8.65
C ALA A 56 -17.57 -36.79 -8.18
N ASP A 57 -17.67 -37.48 -7.04
CA ASP A 57 -16.71 -38.38 -6.37
C ASP A 57 -15.79 -37.72 -5.32
N GLU A 58 -16.16 -37.74 -4.02
CA GLU A 58 -16.05 -38.87 -3.05
C GLU A 58 -14.55 -39.17 -2.77
N GLY A 59 -13.96 -38.86 -1.61
CA GLY A 59 -14.35 -39.25 -0.26
C GLY A 59 -13.38 -40.35 0.21
N THR A 60 -12.42 -40.04 1.09
CA THR A 60 -11.71 -41.07 1.90
C THR A 60 -11.12 -40.42 3.16
N LYS A 61 -11.47 -41.01 4.32
CA LYS A 61 -10.92 -40.80 5.67
C LYS A 61 -9.60 -41.56 5.82
N GLU A 62 -8.65 -41.07 6.64
CA GLU A 62 -7.82 -41.77 7.66
C GLU A 62 -7.18 -40.65 8.52
N ASP A 63 -7.39 -40.50 9.83
CA ASP A 63 -6.94 -41.26 11.01
C ASP A 63 -5.43 -41.22 11.35
N SER A 64 -5.15 -41.07 12.65
CA SER A 64 -3.93 -41.38 13.42
C SER A 64 -2.81 -40.34 13.64
N THR A 65 -2.81 -39.83 14.88
CA THR A 65 -1.72 -39.84 15.91
C THR A 65 -0.30 -39.30 15.64
N GLU A 66 0.01 -38.19 16.33
CA GLU A 66 1.06 -37.93 17.35
C GLU A 66 2.44 -38.64 17.35
N GLU A 67 3.45 -37.85 17.80
CA GLU A 67 4.73 -38.19 18.46
C GLU A 67 6.05 -38.26 17.63
N THR A 68 6.89 -37.23 17.86
CA THR A 68 8.22 -37.34 18.52
C THR A 68 9.56 -37.40 17.75
N GLN A 69 10.34 -36.33 18.02
CA GLN A 69 11.79 -36.16 18.23
C GLN A 69 12.87 -36.62 17.23
N SER A 70 13.80 -35.66 17.06
CA SER A 70 15.27 -35.79 17.22
C SER A 70 16.09 -35.67 15.94
N GLY A 71 17.12 -34.80 15.99
CA GLY A 71 18.22 -34.83 15.04
C GLY A 71 18.89 -33.48 14.87
N ALA A 72 19.81 -33.16 15.77
CA ALA A 72 20.79 -32.10 15.60
C ALA A 72 21.77 -32.43 14.46
N ASP A 73 22.14 -31.44 13.66
CA ASP A 73 23.47 -31.37 13.06
C ASP A 73 23.85 -29.90 12.84
N GLU A 74 24.80 -29.43 13.64
CA GLU A 74 25.53 -28.19 13.40
C GLU A 74 26.55 -28.43 12.29
N SER A 75 26.41 -27.72 11.17
CA SER A 75 27.51 -27.53 10.24
C SER A 75 27.76 -26.04 10.05
N GLN A 76 28.79 -25.55 10.75
CA GLN A 76 29.41 -24.25 10.52
C GLN A 76 29.86 -24.12 9.06
N GLY A 77 29.18 -23.26 8.31
CA GLY A 77 29.63 -22.71 7.03
C GLY A 77 29.88 -21.22 7.17
N THR A 78 31.12 -20.86 7.45
CA THR A 78 31.62 -19.48 7.55
C THR A 78 31.54 -18.81 6.18
N GLY A 79 30.63 -17.83 6.04
CA GLY A 79 30.56 -16.94 4.86
C GLY A 79 29.16 -16.47 4.50
N SER A 80 28.41 -15.88 5.43
CA SER A 80 27.10 -15.25 5.15
C SER A 80 26.66 -14.39 6.34
N GLU A 81 27.44 -13.38 6.72
CA GLU A 81 27.03 -12.48 7.82
C GLU A 81 26.37 -11.18 7.32
N THR A 82 26.47 -10.87 6.02
CA THR A 82 25.85 -9.68 5.43
C THR A 82 24.53 -9.98 4.72
N GLU A 83 24.39 -11.13 4.05
CA GLU A 83 23.14 -11.52 3.36
C GLU A 83 22.04 -11.95 4.36
N SER A 84 22.38 -12.70 5.42
CA SER A 84 21.40 -13.17 6.41
C SER A 84 20.90 -12.09 7.39
N ALA A 85 21.70 -11.03 7.61
CA ALA A 85 21.30 -9.91 8.46
C ALA A 85 20.31 -8.99 7.75
N GLN A 86 20.45 -8.84 6.43
CA GLN A 86 19.68 -7.94 5.59
C GLN A 86 18.32 -8.52 5.16
N GLU A 87 18.24 -9.83 4.92
CA GLU A 87 16.96 -10.55 4.81
C GLU A 87 16.21 -10.50 6.16
N GLY A 88 16.94 -10.58 7.27
CA GLY A 88 16.41 -10.40 8.62
C GLY A 88 15.69 -9.05 8.80
N THR A 89 16.22 -7.94 8.27
CA THR A 89 15.61 -6.61 8.43
C THR A 89 14.19 -6.53 7.87
N LEU A 90 13.97 -7.08 6.66
CA LEU A 90 12.65 -7.09 6.03
C LEU A 90 11.65 -7.90 6.86
N GLU A 91 12.07 -9.09 7.30
CA GLU A 91 11.25 -9.97 8.13
C GLU A 91 10.94 -9.33 9.50
N TYR A 92 11.92 -8.70 10.14
CA TYR A 92 11.69 -7.97 11.40
C TYR A 92 10.70 -6.82 11.24
N VAL A 93 10.79 -6.06 10.15
CA VAL A 93 9.81 -5.00 9.84
C VAL A 93 8.43 -5.63 9.63
N TYR A 94 8.34 -6.65 8.78
CA TYR A 94 7.10 -7.33 8.45
C TYR A 94 6.39 -7.88 9.69
N GLN A 95 7.11 -8.60 10.55
CA GLN A 95 6.56 -9.12 11.81
C GLN A 95 6.16 -8.01 12.78
N ALA A 96 6.95 -6.93 12.87
CA ALA A 96 6.61 -5.79 13.71
C ALA A 96 5.34 -5.07 13.22
N VAL A 97 5.15 -4.97 11.90
CA VAL A 97 3.93 -4.45 11.28
C VAL A 97 2.74 -5.36 11.59
N LYS A 98 2.82 -6.67 11.30
CA LYS A 98 1.73 -7.62 11.59
C LYS A 98 1.33 -7.62 13.06
N LYS A 99 2.32 -7.60 13.97
CA LYS A 99 2.09 -7.50 15.40
C LYS A 99 1.40 -6.19 15.82
N ALA A 100 1.63 -5.10 15.11
CA ALA A 100 1.00 -3.82 15.41
C ALA A 100 -0.49 -3.78 15.03
N TYR A 101 -0.89 -4.48 13.97
CA TYR A 101 -2.29 -4.63 13.57
C TYR A 101 -3.01 -5.77 14.29
N GLY A 102 -2.31 -6.84 14.64
CA GLY A 102 -2.94 -8.05 15.18
C GLY A 102 -3.96 -8.62 14.19
N ASP A 103 -5.17 -8.87 14.67
CA ASP A 103 -6.27 -9.42 13.87
C ASP A 103 -6.80 -8.44 12.81
N GLU A 104 -6.45 -7.15 12.89
CA GLU A 104 -6.80 -6.15 11.88
C GLU A 104 -5.83 -6.15 10.68
N TYR A 105 -4.86 -7.06 10.63
CA TYR A 105 -3.99 -7.21 9.46
C TYR A 105 -4.73 -7.94 8.34
N ILE A 106 -5.20 -7.16 7.36
CA ILE A 106 -6.01 -7.65 6.23
C ILE A 106 -5.24 -8.35 5.09
N PRO A 107 -4.05 -7.87 4.68
CA PRO A 107 -3.30 -8.55 3.62
C PRO A 107 -3.04 -10.02 3.98
N SER A 108 -3.25 -10.92 3.02
CA SER A 108 -3.25 -12.36 3.30
C SER A 108 -2.84 -13.22 2.12
N MET A 109 -2.73 -12.63 0.93
CA MET A 109 -2.17 -13.28 -0.25
C MET A 109 -0.75 -12.78 -0.45
N ALA A 110 0.24 -13.68 -0.34
CA ALA A 110 1.62 -13.36 -0.64
C ALA A 110 1.80 -13.08 -2.14
N LEU A 111 2.60 -12.06 -2.46
CA LEU A 111 3.06 -11.79 -3.81
C LEU A 111 4.14 -12.80 -4.21
N ASP A 112 4.08 -13.30 -5.43
CA ASP A 112 5.19 -13.96 -6.09
C ASP A 112 5.90 -12.96 -7.03
N SER A 113 7.05 -13.37 -7.58
CA SER A 113 7.85 -12.51 -8.46
C SER A 113 7.10 -12.05 -9.70
N ALA A 114 6.24 -12.92 -10.28
CA ALA A 114 5.47 -12.59 -11.46
C ALA A 114 4.39 -11.55 -11.15
N MET A 115 3.73 -11.64 -10.00
CA MET A 115 2.79 -10.63 -9.51
C MET A 115 3.49 -9.33 -9.17
N LEU A 116 4.66 -9.38 -8.51
CA LEU A 116 5.44 -8.19 -8.18
C LEU A 116 5.84 -7.40 -9.44
N GLU A 117 6.31 -8.10 -10.48
CA GLU A 117 6.65 -7.50 -11.76
C GLU A 117 5.42 -6.97 -12.48
N SER A 118 4.39 -7.79 -12.66
CA SER A 118 3.21 -7.41 -13.45
C SER A 118 2.36 -6.31 -12.83
N MET A 119 2.26 -6.26 -11.50
CA MET A 119 1.43 -5.28 -10.78
C MET A 119 2.20 -4.01 -10.42
N TYR A 120 3.47 -4.14 -10.04
CA TYR A 120 4.26 -3.03 -9.50
C TYR A 120 5.45 -2.63 -10.37
N GLY A 121 5.78 -3.40 -11.42
CA GLY A 121 6.88 -3.10 -12.33
C GLY A 121 8.28 -3.39 -11.78
N ILE A 122 8.38 -4.13 -10.67
CA ILE A 122 9.67 -4.47 -10.04
C ILE A 122 10.11 -5.85 -10.52
N THR A 123 11.14 -5.89 -11.35
CA THR A 123 11.68 -7.12 -11.95
C THR A 123 12.71 -7.80 -11.05
N GLU A 124 12.93 -9.11 -11.25
CA GLU A 124 13.89 -9.91 -10.46
C GLU A 124 15.35 -9.40 -10.52
N ASP A 125 15.73 -8.66 -11.56
CA ASP A 125 17.06 -8.08 -11.64
C ASP A 125 17.27 -6.89 -10.68
N MET A 126 16.21 -6.36 -10.08
CA MET A 126 16.24 -5.15 -9.24
C MET A 126 16.38 -5.41 -7.75
N TYR A 127 16.13 -6.64 -7.27
CA TYR A 127 16.10 -6.96 -5.85
C TYR A 127 16.90 -8.22 -5.51
N ASP A 128 17.31 -8.33 -4.25
CA ASP A 128 17.90 -9.54 -3.66
C ASP A 128 16.85 -10.34 -2.86
N GLY A 129 15.79 -9.67 -2.37
CA GLY A 129 14.62 -10.31 -1.79
C GLY A 129 13.45 -9.35 -1.60
N PHE A 130 12.25 -9.88 -1.37
CA PHE A 130 11.08 -9.09 -1.05
C PHE A 130 10.09 -9.86 -0.16
N ILE A 131 9.25 -9.12 0.55
CA ILE A 131 8.06 -9.60 1.24
C ILE A 131 6.91 -8.73 0.79
N GLY A 132 5.87 -9.33 0.20
CA GLY A 132 4.70 -8.60 -0.25
C GLY A 132 3.42 -9.35 0.10
N GLU A 133 2.44 -8.67 0.66
CA GLU A 133 1.10 -9.21 0.87
C GLU A 133 0.05 -8.22 0.38
N VAL A 134 -0.95 -8.75 -0.32
CA VAL A 134 -2.13 -8.04 -0.82
C VAL A 134 -3.39 -8.72 -0.27
N PRO A 135 -4.58 -8.09 -0.34
CA PRO A 135 -5.78 -8.70 0.20
C PRO A 135 -6.32 -9.72 -0.80
N MET A 136 -6.86 -10.83 -0.28
CA MET A 136 -7.52 -11.83 -1.14
C MET A 136 -8.85 -11.31 -1.74
N ILE A 137 -9.52 -10.36 -1.06
CA ILE A 137 -10.77 -9.75 -1.51
C ILE A 137 -10.46 -8.52 -2.37
N SER A 138 -10.82 -8.56 -3.66
CA SER A 138 -10.47 -7.52 -4.64
C SER A 138 -11.06 -6.13 -4.38
N ALA A 139 -12.11 -6.02 -3.56
CA ALA A 139 -12.66 -4.73 -3.17
C ALA A 139 -11.76 -3.97 -2.16
N GLN A 140 -10.94 -4.71 -1.40
CA GLN A 140 -9.96 -4.15 -0.49
C GLN A 140 -8.67 -3.83 -1.25
N ILE A 141 -7.94 -2.83 -0.78
CA ILE A 141 -6.68 -2.42 -1.41
C ILE A 141 -5.51 -2.44 -0.42
N ASP A 142 -5.73 -2.93 0.80
CA ASP A 142 -4.68 -2.98 1.81
C ASP A 142 -3.52 -3.86 1.36
N SER A 143 -2.36 -3.23 1.19
CA SER A 143 -1.16 -3.85 0.65
C SER A 143 0.06 -3.43 1.46
N PHE A 144 0.95 -4.38 1.71
CA PHE A 144 2.27 -4.15 2.28
C PHE A 144 3.33 -4.77 1.38
N ILE A 145 4.34 -4.00 1.01
CA ILE A 145 5.47 -4.48 0.21
C ILE A 145 6.77 -3.97 0.84
N ALA A 146 7.72 -4.86 1.02
CA ALA A 146 9.08 -4.59 1.47
C ALA A 146 10.05 -5.22 0.46
N VAL A 147 10.93 -4.41 -0.12
CA VAL A 147 11.89 -4.84 -1.14
C VAL A 147 13.29 -4.50 -0.68
N ARG A 148 14.17 -5.51 -0.66
CA ARG A 148 15.61 -5.34 -0.58
C ARG A 148 16.08 -5.17 -2.02
N ALA A 149 16.24 -3.93 -2.47
CA ALA A 149 16.82 -3.67 -3.77
C ALA A 149 18.28 -4.16 -3.79
N LYS A 150 18.77 -4.50 -4.99
CA LYS A 150 20.22 -4.74 -5.16
C LYS A 150 21.01 -3.49 -4.79
N GLU A 151 22.28 -3.67 -4.44
CA GLU A 151 23.16 -2.58 -4.02
C GLU A 151 23.07 -1.37 -4.98
N GLY A 152 22.70 -0.21 -4.42
CA GLY A 152 22.56 1.06 -5.13
C GLY A 152 21.28 1.22 -5.96
N ARG A 153 20.42 0.19 -6.09
CA ARG A 153 19.16 0.23 -6.85
C ARG A 153 17.97 0.73 -6.01
N GLY A 154 18.13 1.01 -4.72
CA GLY A 154 17.02 1.44 -3.86
C GLY A 154 16.23 2.63 -4.40
N LYS A 155 16.91 3.62 -4.99
CA LYS A 155 16.25 4.79 -5.60
C LYS A 155 15.40 4.43 -6.81
N ASP A 156 15.80 3.43 -7.59
CA ASP A 156 15.05 2.99 -8.76
C ASP A 156 13.75 2.31 -8.33
N VAL A 157 13.83 1.43 -7.31
CA VAL A 157 12.66 0.78 -6.73
C VAL A 157 11.70 1.80 -6.07
N GLU A 158 12.23 2.80 -5.34
CA GLU A 158 11.43 3.91 -4.80
C GLU A 158 10.70 4.68 -5.92
N ALA A 159 11.39 4.99 -7.01
CA ALA A 159 10.79 5.71 -8.15
C ALA A 159 9.66 4.90 -8.81
N ILE A 160 9.85 3.60 -9.00
CA ILE A 160 8.82 2.70 -9.54
C ILE A 160 7.56 2.69 -8.65
N LEU A 161 7.75 2.58 -7.33
CA LEU A 161 6.62 2.56 -6.39
C LEU A 161 5.91 3.92 -6.27
N GLU A 162 6.65 5.04 -6.38
CA GLU A 162 6.04 6.37 -6.46
C GLU A 162 5.27 6.58 -7.76
N GLU A 163 5.77 6.07 -8.89
CA GLU A 163 5.04 6.08 -10.16
C GLU A 163 3.78 5.21 -10.10
N TYR A 164 3.87 4.01 -9.51
CA TYR A 164 2.72 3.17 -9.23
C TYR A 164 1.68 3.92 -8.38
N ARG A 165 2.10 4.54 -7.28
CA ARG A 165 1.20 5.32 -6.40
C ARG A 165 0.56 6.49 -7.14
N LYS A 166 1.33 7.19 -7.98
CA LYS A 166 0.80 8.28 -8.82
C LYS A 166 -0.28 7.76 -9.78
N ASN A 167 0.01 6.67 -10.50
CA ASN A 167 -0.95 6.04 -11.42
C ASN A 167 -2.20 5.53 -10.70
N LEU A 168 -2.03 5.00 -9.49
CA LEU A 168 -3.14 4.60 -8.63
C LEU A 168 -4.06 5.80 -8.35
N LEU A 169 -3.51 6.97 -8.02
CA LEU A 169 -4.28 8.17 -7.67
C LEU A 169 -4.90 8.91 -8.86
N GLU A 170 -4.21 8.91 -10.00
CA GLU A 170 -4.59 9.74 -11.16
C GLU A 170 -5.34 8.97 -12.24
N ASN A 171 -5.01 7.68 -12.43
CA ASN A 171 -5.35 6.95 -13.65
C ASN A 171 -6.15 5.66 -13.39
N THR A 172 -6.33 5.26 -12.14
CA THR A 172 -7.02 4.01 -11.79
C THR A 172 -8.46 4.26 -11.36
N LEU A 173 -9.40 3.52 -11.96
CA LEU A 173 -10.79 3.48 -11.50
C LEU A 173 -10.89 2.57 -10.28
N MET A 174 -10.81 3.15 -9.08
CA MET A 174 -11.06 2.45 -7.82
C MET A 174 -12.42 2.83 -7.23
N TYR A 175 -12.96 1.98 -6.35
CA TYR A 175 -14.15 2.32 -5.58
C TYR A 175 -13.92 3.63 -4.81
N PRO A 176 -14.87 4.58 -4.78
CA PRO A 176 -14.67 5.88 -4.12
C PRO A 176 -14.20 5.77 -2.65
N MET A 177 -14.67 4.74 -1.94
CA MET A 177 -14.27 4.46 -0.55
C MET A 177 -12.78 4.10 -0.38
N ASN A 178 -12.11 3.68 -1.45
CA ASN A 178 -10.69 3.31 -1.43
C ASN A 178 -9.76 4.53 -1.64
N MET A 179 -10.29 5.66 -2.12
CA MET A 179 -9.49 6.86 -2.37
C MET A 179 -8.76 7.40 -1.13
N PRO A 180 -9.37 7.47 0.07
CA PRO A 180 -8.67 7.88 1.29
C PRO A 180 -7.49 6.97 1.61
N VAL A 181 -7.66 5.65 1.48
CA VAL A 181 -6.62 4.65 1.69
C VAL A 181 -5.47 4.82 0.70
N ALA A 182 -5.77 4.93 -0.60
CA ALA A 182 -4.78 5.18 -1.64
C ALA A 182 -4.00 6.49 -1.40
N LYS A 183 -4.69 7.58 -1.01
CA LYS A 183 -4.05 8.87 -0.67
C LYS A 183 -3.12 8.78 0.54
N SER A 184 -3.53 8.01 1.55
CA SER A 184 -2.75 7.82 2.78
C SER A 184 -1.49 6.97 2.61
N SER A 185 -1.38 6.22 1.51
CA SER A 185 -0.25 5.33 1.24
C SER A 185 1.10 6.04 1.25
N ARG A 186 2.16 5.30 1.60
CA ARG A 186 3.52 5.82 1.80
C ARG A 186 4.57 4.92 1.16
N ILE A 187 5.56 5.54 0.53
CA ILE A 187 6.82 4.91 0.15
C ILE A 187 7.90 5.38 1.14
N ILE A 188 8.70 4.46 1.66
CA ILE A 188 9.79 4.75 2.59
C ILE A 188 11.03 4.03 2.08
N ARG A 189 12.11 4.77 1.84
CA ARG A 189 13.41 4.19 1.51
C ARG A 189 14.46 4.43 2.59
N GLU A 190 15.21 3.39 2.89
CA GLU A 190 16.36 3.41 3.80
C GLU A 190 17.53 2.63 3.17
N GLY A 191 18.43 3.35 2.51
CA GLY A 191 19.46 2.71 1.68
C GLY A 191 18.81 2.01 0.48
N ASP A 192 19.03 0.70 0.38
CA ASP A 192 18.45 -0.17 -0.64
C ASP A 192 17.18 -0.90 -0.17
N ASP A 193 16.74 -0.69 1.07
CA ASP A 193 15.43 -1.15 1.53
C ASP A 193 14.33 -0.15 1.17
N VAL A 194 13.30 -0.62 0.48
CA VAL A 194 12.15 0.18 0.06
C VAL A 194 10.85 -0.48 0.52
N PHE A 195 9.98 0.31 1.13
CA PHE A 195 8.70 -0.17 1.66
C PHE A 195 7.56 0.64 1.07
N PHE A 196 6.53 -0.05 0.58
CA PHE A 196 5.25 0.51 0.21
C PHE A 196 4.19 0.08 1.21
N ILE A 197 3.56 1.05 1.86
CA ILE A 197 2.49 0.85 2.83
C ILE A 197 1.23 1.48 2.27
N MET A 198 0.23 0.66 1.98
CA MET A 198 -1.12 1.10 1.69
C MET A 198 -2.04 0.34 2.61
N MET A 199 -2.12 0.76 3.87
CA MET A 199 -2.92 0.09 4.90
C MET A 199 -3.83 1.13 5.52
N GLY A 200 -5.10 1.13 5.16
CA GLY A 200 -6.01 2.24 5.47
C GLY A 200 -7.42 1.80 5.83
N THR A 201 -7.78 0.53 5.62
CA THR A 201 -9.07 0.02 6.09
C THR A 201 -9.04 -0.18 7.60
N GLY A 202 -10.20 -0.08 8.22
CA GLY A 202 -10.37 -0.25 9.66
C GLY A 202 -11.64 0.42 10.16
N SER A 203 -12.05 0.05 11.37
CA SER A 203 -13.34 0.49 11.95
C SER A 203 -13.51 2.01 12.03
N ALA A 204 -12.42 2.77 12.15
CA ALA A 204 -12.43 4.23 12.15
C ALA A 204 -12.78 4.82 10.77
N LEU A 205 -12.38 4.15 9.68
CA LEU A 205 -12.73 4.56 8.32
C LEU A 205 -14.23 4.37 8.07
N ASP A 206 -14.80 3.27 8.55
CA ASP A 206 -16.24 2.96 8.42
C ASP A 206 -17.15 3.93 9.18
N GLN A 207 -16.62 4.56 10.23
CA GLN A 207 -17.34 5.53 11.07
C GLN A 207 -17.17 6.98 10.62
N ALA A 208 -16.29 7.23 9.64
CA ALA A 208 -16.03 8.58 9.17
C ALA A 208 -17.16 9.09 8.28
N GLU A 209 -17.66 10.30 8.57
CA GLU A 209 -18.80 10.89 7.85
C GLU A 209 -18.38 11.85 6.73
N THR A 210 -17.13 12.34 6.78
CA THR A 210 -16.61 13.32 5.82
C THR A 210 -15.37 12.79 5.11
N GLU A 211 -15.07 13.32 3.91
CA GLU A 211 -13.85 12.97 3.18
C GLU A 211 -12.57 13.27 3.97
N GLU A 212 -12.58 14.36 4.74
CA GLU A 212 -11.45 14.73 5.60
C GLU A 212 -11.28 13.73 6.74
N ASP A 213 -12.37 13.30 7.37
CA ASP A 213 -12.31 12.31 8.44
C ASP A 213 -11.93 10.93 7.92
N MET A 214 -12.39 10.54 6.72
CA MET A 214 -11.97 9.31 6.06
C MET A 214 -10.48 9.32 5.78
N LEU A 215 -9.93 10.43 5.26
CA LEU A 215 -8.49 10.54 5.02
C LEU A 215 -7.71 10.46 6.33
N LYS A 216 -8.13 11.16 7.39
CA LYS A 216 -7.48 11.09 8.70
C LYS A 216 -7.52 9.67 9.28
N ALA A 217 -8.63 8.96 9.15
CA ALA A 217 -8.76 7.58 9.61
C ALA A 217 -7.80 6.66 8.84
N ALA A 218 -7.75 6.78 7.51
CA ALA A 218 -6.82 6.02 6.67
C ALA A 218 -5.35 6.33 7.01
N GLU A 219 -5.00 7.60 7.23
CA GLU A 219 -3.65 7.99 7.67
C GLU A 219 -3.30 7.43 9.05
N GLN A 220 -4.26 7.39 9.98
CA GLN A 220 -4.06 6.78 11.30
C GLN A 220 -3.78 5.28 11.18
N GLN A 221 -4.52 4.59 10.32
CA GLN A 221 -4.28 3.18 10.00
C GLN A 221 -2.89 2.99 9.39
N THR A 222 -2.52 3.75 8.35
CA THR A 222 -1.19 3.65 7.73
C THR A 222 -0.05 3.90 8.74
N ASN A 223 -0.28 4.75 9.74
CA ASN A 223 0.68 5.00 10.80
C ASN A 223 0.93 3.80 11.73
N ILE A 224 0.02 2.83 11.80
CA ILE A 224 0.21 1.58 12.55
C ILE A 224 1.32 0.74 11.91
N ALA A 225 1.42 0.70 10.58
CA ALA A 225 2.56 0.07 9.89
C ALA A 225 3.83 0.95 9.95
N TRP A 226 3.68 2.27 9.72
CA TRP A 226 4.82 3.17 9.59
C TRP A 226 5.67 3.28 10.86
N ARG A 227 5.04 3.35 12.04
CA ARG A 227 5.74 3.52 13.32
C ARG A 227 6.69 2.36 13.67
N PRO A 228 6.26 1.09 13.70
CA PRO A 228 7.14 -0.03 13.98
C PRO A 228 8.23 -0.15 12.92
N LEU A 229 7.91 0.06 11.63
CA LEU A 229 8.92 0.09 10.57
C LEU A 229 10.02 1.10 10.88
N LYS A 230 9.67 2.37 11.14
CA LYS A 230 10.67 3.40 11.45
C LYS A 230 11.48 3.05 12.69
N ALA A 231 10.85 2.50 13.73
CA ALA A 231 11.54 2.08 14.94
C ALA A 231 12.56 0.97 14.66
N VAL A 232 12.19 -0.04 13.87
CA VAL A 232 13.09 -1.13 13.46
C VAL A 232 14.26 -0.58 12.65
N MET A 233 13.99 0.23 11.61
CA MET A 233 15.05 0.80 10.77
C MET A 233 16.01 1.70 11.56
N GLU A 234 15.52 2.45 12.54
CA GLU A 234 16.36 3.23 13.44
C GLU A 234 17.22 2.37 14.36
N GLN A 235 16.76 1.19 14.77
CA GLN A 235 17.56 0.25 15.57
C GLN A 235 18.71 -0.32 14.73
N PHE A 236 18.43 -0.82 13.52
CA PHE A 236 19.45 -1.37 12.62
C PHE A 236 20.56 -0.35 12.31
N LYS A 237 20.18 0.91 12.01
CA LYS A 237 21.13 2.02 11.83
C LYS A 237 22.05 2.26 13.04
N LYS A 238 21.53 2.09 14.27
CA LYS A 238 22.32 2.29 15.49
C LYS A 238 23.23 1.11 15.78
N THR A 239 22.83 -0.10 15.40
CA THR A 239 23.58 -1.33 15.68
C THR A 239 24.61 -1.67 14.62
N GLY A 240 24.62 -0.97 13.47
CA GLY A 240 25.57 -1.24 12.38
C GLY A 240 25.44 -2.65 11.81
N LYS A 241 24.25 -3.23 11.96
CA LYS A 241 23.82 -4.49 11.36
C LYS A 241 22.83 -4.19 10.27
#